data_AF-A0A9W7IFY7-F1
#
_entry.id   AF-A0A9W7IFY7-F1
#
_cell.length_a   1.000
_cell.length_b   1.000
_cell.length_c   1.000
_cell.angle_alpha   90.00
_cell.angle_beta   90.00
_cell.angle_gamma   90.00
#
_symmetry.space_group_name_H-M   'P 1'
#
loop_
_entity.id
_entity.type
_entity.pdbx_description
1 polymer ?
#
loop_
_entity_poly.entity_id
_entity_poly.type
_entity_poly.pdbx_seq_one_letter_code
_entity_poly.pdbx_strand_id
1 'polypeptide(L)'
;MRKSGGPAVEQLAQEGDAESVRFSIPMKQHKDCNFSYAGLKTQVKLAIASRNIDAKVPLSCASSQDRSSRADIAASFQVVSGGVASNQFVRAQLDQVVKKYSLQLVCPPPNLCTDNGVMVAWTGIENFRVGRYDPPPPANDPDDFMYDLRPRWPLGEEYAGGRSEARSLRMARVHPSLTSLVQASLQQQ
;
A
#
# COMPACT_ATOMS: atom_id res chain seq x y z
N MET A 1 -2.47 3.01 20.61
CA MET A 1 -2.53 3.26 19.16
C MET A 1 -3.58 2.36 18.52
N ARG A 2 -4.51 2.93 17.75
CA ARG A 2 -5.52 2.16 16.99
C ARG A 2 -4.79 1.47 15.82
N LYS A 3 -4.81 0.13 15.77
CA LYS A 3 -4.19 -0.62 14.67
C LYS A 3 -5.00 -0.40 13.38
N SER A 4 -4.32 -0.31 12.24
CA SER A 4 -4.96 -0.33 10.93
C SER A 4 -5.53 -1.72 10.63
N GLY A 5 -6.48 -1.82 9.69
CA GLY A 5 -7.26 -3.03 9.46
C GLY A 5 -6.42 -4.27 9.10
N GLY A 6 -5.41 -4.13 8.24
CA GLY A 6 -4.54 -5.25 7.83
C GLY A 6 -3.79 -5.89 9.00
N PRO A 7 -2.96 -5.14 9.75
CA PRO A 7 -2.26 -5.65 10.93
C PRO A 7 -3.19 -6.20 12.03
N ALA A 8 -4.40 -5.64 12.18
CA ALA A 8 -5.38 -6.14 13.14
C ALA A 8 -5.94 -7.51 12.74
N VAL A 9 -6.23 -7.71 11.45
CA VAL A 9 -6.65 -9.02 10.90
C VAL A 9 -5.51 -10.02 10.98
N GLU A 10 -4.28 -9.61 10.66
CA GLU A 10 -3.08 -10.44 10.76
C GLU A 10 -2.86 -10.99 12.16
N GLN A 11 -2.92 -10.11 13.17
CA GLN A 11 -2.77 -10.56 14.55
C GLN A 11 -3.89 -11.52 14.98
N LEU A 12 -5.14 -11.21 14.65
CA LEU A 12 -6.28 -12.02 15.04
C LEU A 12 -6.25 -13.42 14.39
N ALA A 13 -5.74 -13.54 13.17
CA ALA A 13 -5.57 -14.82 12.49
C ALA A 13 -4.58 -15.77 13.17
N GLN A 14 -3.64 -15.27 13.97
CA GLN A 14 -2.70 -16.13 14.69
C GLN A 14 -3.40 -17.01 15.73
N GLU A 15 -4.61 -16.62 16.15
CA GLU A 15 -5.41 -17.32 17.15
C GLU A 15 -6.43 -18.28 16.52
N GLY A 16 -6.56 -18.30 15.18
CA GLY A 16 -7.63 -19.01 14.48
C GLY A 16 -7.17 -20.21 13.67
N ASP A 17 -8.13 -21.05 13.29
CA ASP A 17 -7.90 -22.15 12.36
C ASP A 17 -8.11 -21.69 10.91
N ALA A 18 -7.05 -21.83 10.09
CA ALA A 18 -7.04 -21.43 8.68
C ALA A 18 -7.94 -22.30 7.78
N GLU A 19 -8.28 -23.52 8.22
CA GLU A 19 -9.15 -24.44 7.46
C GLU A 19 -10.62 -24.35 7.89
N SER A 20 -10.94 -23.50 8.86
CA SER A 20 -12.27 -23.38 9.46
C SER A 20 -13.33 -22.81 8.53
N VAL A 21 -12.95 -21.98 7.55
CA VAL A 21 -13.85 -21.39 6.55
C VAL A 21 -13.26 -21.53 5.16
N ARG A 22 -13.97 -22.25 4.30
CA ARG A 22 -13.52 -22.44 2.92
C ARG A 22 -13.92 -21.25 2.04
N PHE A 23 -12.98 -20.39 1.73
CA PHE A 23 -13.15 -19.32 0.74
C PHE A 23 -12.73 -19.78 -0.67
N SER A 24 -13.48 -19.37 -1.69
CA SER A 24 -13.06 -19.60 -3.08
C SER A 24 -11.92 -18.65 -3.45
N ILE A 25 -10.88 -19.19 -4.07
CA ILE A 25 -9.74 -18.41 -4.57
C ILE A 25 -10.19 -17.71 -5.86
N PRO A 26 -10.29 -16.37 -5.86
CA PRO A 26 -10.74 -15.63 -7.03
C PRO A 26 -9.75 -15.81 -8.20
N MET A 27 -10.28 -15.84 -9.41
CA MET A 27 -9.48 -15.90 -10.64
C MET A 27 -8.58 -17.14 -10.79
N LYS A 28 -8.73 -18.18 -9.95
CA LYS A 28 -7.93 -19.42 -9.98
C LYS A 28 -7.87 -20.10 -11.36
N GLN A 29 -8.91 -19.96 -12.17
CA GLN A 29 -9.00 -20.57 -13.51
C GLN A 29 -8.38 -19.72 -14.62
N HIS A 30 -8.09 -18.44 -14.35
CA HIS A 30 -7.48 -17.53 -15.32
C HIS A 30 -5.97 -17.74 -15.33
N LYS A 31 -5.37 -17.76 -16.53
CA LYS A 31 -3.91 -17.94 -16.72
C LYS A 31 -3.17 -16.61 -16.87
N ASP A 32 -3.76 -15.52 -16.40
CA ASP A 32 -3.13 -14.20 -16.37
C ASP A 32 -2.67 -13.86 -14.93
N CYS A 33 -2.00 -12.71 -14.77
CA CYS A 33 -1.55 -12.21 -13.46
C CYS A 33 -2.55 -11.19 -12.87
N ASN A 34 -3.82 -11.23 -13.29
CA ASN A 34 -4.84 -10.33 -12.77
C ASN A 34 -5.42 -10.88 -11.47
N PHE A 35 -5.86 -9.98 -10.58
CA PHE A 35 -6.44 -10.32 -9.28
C PHE A 35 -7.83 -9.70 -9.12
N SER A 36 -8.71 -10.37 -8.36
CA SER A 36 -10.03 -9.84 -7.99
C SER A 36 -10.35 -10.19 -6.54
N TYR A 37 -10.78 -9.21 -5.75
CA TYR A 37 -11.12 -9.42 -4.33
C TYR A 37 -12.59 -9.12 -4.01
N ALA A 38 -13.36 -8.65 -4.98
CA ALA A 38 -14.76 -8.25 -4.77
C ALA A 38 -15.63 -9.44 -4.33
N GLY A 39 -15.49 -10.60 -5.00
CA GLY A 39 -16.20 -11.82 -4.63
C GLY A 39 -15.79 -12.37 -3.27
N LEU A 40 -14.50 -12.25 -2.92
CA LEU A 40 -13.98 -12.67 -1.62
C LEU A 40 -14.56 -11.82 -0.48
N LYS A 41 -14.65 -10.50 -0.67
CA LYS A 41 -15.30 -9.59 0.30
C LYS A 41 -16.73 -10.02 0.60
N THR A 42 -17.48 -10.42 -0.42
CA THR A 42 -18.86 -10.90 -0.26
C THR A 42 -18.89 -12.21 0.54
N GLN A 43 -18.01 -13.18 0.22
CA GLN A 43 -17.92 -14.43 0.97
C GLN A 43 -17.57 -14.23 2.45
N VAL A 44 -16.61 -13.34 2.75
CA VAL A 44 -16.25 -13.00 4.14
C VAL A 44 -17.44 -12.40 4.88
N LYS A 45 -18.19 -11.48 4.25
CA LYS A 45 -19.42 -10.93 4.85
C LYS A 45 -20.46 -12.01 5.16
N LEU A 46 -20.66 -12.95 4.24
CA LEU A 46 -21.58 -14.07 4.43
C LEU A 46 -21.12 -14.98 5.58
N ALA A 47 -19.82 -15.26 5.70
CA ALA A 47 -19.26 -16.05 6.81
C ALA A 47 -19.43 -15.36 8.17
N ILE A 48 -19.27 -14.03 8.21
CA ILE A 48 -19.53 -13.23 9.42
C ILE A 48 -21.01 -13.32 9.82
N ALA A 49 -21.91 -13.15 8.85
CA ALA A 49 -23.35 -13.23 9.08
C ALA A 49 -23.80 -14.64 9.52
N SER A 50 -23.26 -15.70 8.91
CA SER A 50 -23.61 -17.08 9.25
C SER A 50 -23.19 -17.49 10.66
N ARG A 51 -22.14 -16.87 11.21
CA ARG A 51 -21.69 -17.08 12.60
C ARG A 51 -22.37 -16.13 13.60
N ASN A 52 -23.35 -15.34 13.18
CA ASN A 52 -24.07 -14.34 14.00
C ASN A 52 -23.13 -13.37 14.74
N ILE A 53 -22.03 -12.98 14.10
CA ILE A 53 -21.04 -12.07 14.68
C ILE A 53 -21.55 -10.63 14.59
N ASP A 54 -21.71 -9.95 15.74
CA ASP A 54 -22.04 -8.52 15.75
C ASP A 54 -20.79 -7.66 15.57
N ALA A 55 -20.65 -7.09 14.37
CA ALA A 55 -19.54 -6.20 14.02
C ALA A 55 -19.49 -4.90 14.84
N LYS A 56 -20.55 -4.52 15.56
CA LYS A 56 -20.56 -3.36 16.45
C LYS A 56 -19.83 -3.62 17.76
N VAL A 57 -19.73 -4.89 18.17
CA VAL A 57 -19.04 -5.27 19.41
C VAL A 57 -17.53 -5.24 19.17
N PRO A 58 -16.77 -4.41 19.92
CA PRO A 58 -15.32 -4.41 19.85
C PRO A 58 -14.76 -5.78 20.22
N LEU A 59 -13.66 -6.19 19.58
CA LEU A 59 -13.03 -7.49 19.85
C LEU A 59 -12.62 -7.67 21.33
N SER A 60 -12.33 -6.58 22.05
CA SER A 60 -12.02 -6.61 23.49
C SER A 60 -13.20 -6.98 24.37
N CYS A 61 -14.43 -6.79 23.89
CA CYS A 61 -15.67 -7.06 24.62
C CYS A 61 -16.41 -8.29 24.05
N ALA A 62 -15.83 -8.96 23.05
CA ALA A 62 -16.41 -10.15 22.44
C ALA A 62 -16.33 -11.34 23.40
N SER A 63 -17.33 -12.22 23.34
CA SER A 63 -17.26 -13.50 24.04
C SER A 63 -16.13 -14.36 23.47
N SER A 64 -15.65 -15.36 24.23
CA SER A 64 -14.60 -16.27 23.74
C SER A 64 -15.00 -16.97 22.44
N GLN A 65 -16.28 -17.35 22.30
CA GLN A 65 -16.81 -17.98 21.10
C GLN A 65 -16.83 -17.03 19.89
N ASP A 66 -17.24 -15.78 20.10
CA ASP A 66 -17.25 -14.76 19.05
C ASP A 66 -15.81 -14.42 18.62
N ARG A 67 -14.90 -14.24 19.59
CA ARG A 67 -13.47 -14.01 19.31
C ARG A 67 -12.87 -15.16 18.49
N SER A 68 -13.09 -16.41 18.89
CA SER A 68 -12.63 -17.59 18.15
C SER A 68 -13.20 -17.60 16.73
N SER A 69 -14.48 -17.27 16.58
CA SER A 69 -15.12 -17.24 15.27
C SER A 69 -14.57 -16.15 14.35
N ARG A 70 -14.20 -14.99 14.91
CA ARG A 70 -13.54 -13.91 14.16
C ARG A 70 -12.09 -14.30 13.79
N ALA A 71 -11.38 -14.98 14.69
CA ALA A 71 -10.03 -15.49 14.46
C ALA A 71 -9.97 -16.49 13.31
N ASP A 72 -10.87 -17.47 13.32
CA ASP A 72 -11.08 -18.46 12.26
C ASP A 72 -11.30 -17.82 10.89
N ILE A 73 -12.22 -16.86 10.81
CA ILE A 73 -12.51 -16.13 9.56
C ILE A 73 -11.27 -15.34 9.11
N ALA A 74 -10.57 -14.68 10.03
CA ALA A 74 -9.36 -13.92 9.73
C ALA A 74 -8.21 -14.80 9.23
N ALA A 75 -8.02 -15.98 9.82
CA ALA A 75 -7.02 -16.97 9.43
C ALA A 75 -7.32 -17.51 8.03
N SER A 76 -8.55 -17.96 7.80
CA SER A 76 -9.00 -18.48 6.52
C SER A 76 -8.91 -17.44 5.39
N PHE A 77 -9.19 -16.16 5.70
CA PHE A 77 -9.14 -15.07 4.72
C PHE A 77 -7.72 -14.76 4.24
N GLN A 78 -6.73 -14.78 5.14
CA GLN A 78 -5.34 -14.43 4.81
C GLN A 78 -4.67 -15.42 3.86
N VAL A 79 -5.10 -16.68 3.86
CA VAL A 79 -4.67 -17.69 2.88
C VAL A 79 -5.04 -17.27 1.46
N VAL A 80 -6.14 -16.51 1.30
CA VAL A 80 -6.69 -16.14 -0.01
C VAL A 80 -6.38 -14.70 -0.40
N SER A 81 -6.24 -13.78 0.57
CA SER A 81 -6.01 -12.36 0.32
C SER A 81 -5.21 -11.72 1.44
N GLY A 82 -4.05 -11.15 1.10
CA GLY A 82 -3.18 -10.42 2.02
C GLY A 82 -2.42 -9.32 1.31
N GLY A 83 -2.23 -8.18 1.99
CA GLY A 83 -1.41 -7.08 1.48
C GLY A 83 0.07 -7.49 1.43
N VAL A 84 0.71 -7.34 0.28
CA VAL A 84 2.01 -7.99 0.01
C VAL A 84 3.17 -7.39 0.81
N ALA A 85 3.19 -6.07 0.99
CA ALA A 85 4.43 -5.41 1.40
C ALA A 85 4.80 -5.71 2.86
N SER A 86 3.87 -5.67 3.82
CA SER A 86 4.19 -5.78 5.26
C SER A 86 3.60 -7.00 5.98
N ASN A 87 2.75 -7.78 5.33
CA ASN A 87 2.12 -8.96 5.95
C ASN A 87 3.12 -10.13 6.01
N GLN A 88 3.38 -10.64 7.20
CA GLN A 88 4.36 -11.70 7.47
C GLN A 88 3.91 -13.03 6.88
N PHE A 89 2.62 -13.34 6.93
CA PHE A 89 2.09 -14.56 6.31
C PHE A 89 2.36 -14.59 4.80
N VAL A 90 2.02 -13.53 4.07
CA VAL A 90 2.27 -13.43 2.62
C VAL A 90 3.76 -13.46 2.32
N ARG A 91 4.60 -12.75 3.08
CA ARG A 91 6.07 -12.80 2.92
C ARG A 91 6.60 -14.23 3.09
N ALA A 92 6.14 -14.96 4.10
CA ALA A 92 6.55 -16.35 4.33
C ALA A 92 6.11 -17.28 3.19
N GLN A 93 4.89 -17.11 2.66
CA GLN A 93 4.41 -17.87 1.51
C GLN A 93 5.21 -17.56 0.24
N LEU A 94 5.49 -16.28 -0.02
CA LEU A 94 6.33 -15.88 -1.15
C LEU A 94 7.77 -16.40 -1.03
N ASP A 95 8.33 -16.42 0.19
CA ASP A 95 9.65 -16.97 0.46
C ASP A 95 9.75 -18.45 0.08
N GLN A 96 8.70 -19.24 0.39
CA GLN A 96 8.63 -20.64 -0.04
C GLN A 96 8.59 -20.77 -1.56
N VAL A 97 7.81 -19.91 -2.24
CA VAL A 97 7.72 -19.91 -3.71
C VAL A 97 9.07 -19.55 -4.33
N VAL A 98 9.72 -18.46 -3.92
CA VAL A 98 11.00 -18.06 -4.52
C VAL A 98 12.10 -19.09 -4.29
N LYS A 99 12.14 -19.71 -3.10
CA LYS A 99 13.10 -20.78 -2.78
C LYS A 99 12.95 -21.98 -3.71
N LYS A 100 11.70 -22.36 -4.02
CA LYS A 100 11.41 -23.42 -4.98
C LYS A 100 11.96 -23.12 -6.37
N TYR A 101 12.00 -21.85 -6.77
CA TYR A 101 12.51 -21.40 -8.07
C TYR A 101 13.95 -20.89 -8.04
N SER A 102 14.68 -21.06 -6.93
CA SER A 102 16.04 -20.53 -6.75
C SER A 102 16.15 -19.01 -6.99
N LEU A 103 15.10 -18.28 -6.63
CA LEU A 103 15.03 -16.82 -6.67
C LEU A 103 15.25 -16.24 -5.27
N GLN A 104 15.69 -14.97 -5.22
CA GLN A 104 15.81 -14.21 -3.98
C GLN A 104 14.56 -13.36 -3.74
N LEU A 105 13.93 -13.49 -2.57
CA LEU A 105 12.90 -12.56 -2.12
C LEU A 105 13.58 -11.36 -1.45
N VAL A 106 13.28 -10.15 -1.95
CA VAL A 106 13.71 -8.89 -1.33
C VAL A 106 12.47 -8.19 -0.79
N CYS A 107 12.38 -8.06 0.53
CA CYS A 107 11.31 -7.32 1.21
C CYS A 107 11.93 -6.22 2.08
N PRO A 108 11.55 -4.94 1.91
CA PRO A 108 11.98 -3.88 2.81
C PRO A 108 11.56 -4.15 4.27
N PRO A 109 12.23 -3.54 5.25
CA PRO A 109 11.73 -3.45 6.62
C PRO A 109 10.26 -2.97 6.66
N PRO A 110 9.39 -3.53 7.53
CA PRO A 110 7.97 -3.20 7.53
C PRO A 110 7.63 -1.71 7.69
N ASN A 111 8.46 -0.95 8.42
CA ASN A 111 8.32 0.50 8.57
C ASN A 111 8.60 1.31 7.28
N LEU A 112 9.27 0.70 6.30
CA LEU A 112 9.51 1.29 4.98
C LEU A 112 8.50 0.82 3.92
N CYS A 113 7.61 -0.12 4.25
CA CYS A 113 6.61 -0.64 3.33
C CYS A 113 5.35 0.23 3.21
N THR A 114 5.10 1.11 4.18
CA THR A 114 4.04 2.12 4.14
C THR A 114 4.58 3.43 3.60
N ASP A 115 3.71 4.28 3.05
CA ASP A 115 4.10 5.57 2.47
C ASP A 115 4.97 6.40 3.41
N ASN A 116 6.16 6.78 2.93
CA ASN A 116 7.15 7.53 3.70
C ASN A 116 7.97 8.44 2.78
N GLY A 117 8.62 9.47 3.33
CA GLY A 117 9.45 10.40 2.56
C GLY A 117 10.76 9.78 2.04
N VAL A 118 11.24 8.70 2.66
CA VAL A 118 12.50 8.04 2.28
C VAL A 118 12.38 7.42 0.88
N MET A 119 11.26 6.75 0.58
CA MET A 119 11.04 6.16 -0.75
C MET A 119 10.96 7.23 -1.85
N VAL A 120 10.42 8.41 -1.53
CA VAL A 120 10.32 9.54 -2.47
C VAL A 120 11.69 10.14 -2.72
N ALA A 121 12.46 10.42 -1.66
CA ALA A 121 13.81 10.96 -1.77
C ALA A 121 14.75 10.00 -2.53
N TRP A 122 14.68 8.70 -2.22
CA TRP A 122 15.49 7.69 -2.90
C TRP A 122 15.16 7.59 -4.38
N THR A 123 13.86 7.57 -4.73
CA THR A 123 13.42 7.57 -6.14
C THR A 123 13.93 8.82 -6.88
N GLY A 124 13.89 9.99 -6.22
CA GLY A 124 14.44 11.24 -6.77
C GLY A 124 15.94 11.16 -7.05
N ILE A 125 16.73 10.59 -6.13
CA ILE A 125 18.18 10.39 -6.31
C ILE A 125 18.47 9.44 -7.48
N GLU A 126 17.78 8.30 -7.54
CA GLU A 126 17.95 7.32 -8.62
C GLU A 126 17.62 7.92 -9.98
N ASN A 127 16.52 8.68 -10.07
CA ASN A 127 16.15 9.42 -11.28
C ASN A 127 17.18 10.50 -11.65
N PHE A 128 17.66 11.28 -10.68
CA PHE A 128 18.69 12.30 -10.92
C PHE A 128 19.98 11.69 -11.48
N ARG A 129 20.44 10.56 -10.91
CA ARG A 129 21.65 9.84 -11.35
C ARG A 129 21.59 9.37 -12.81
N VAL A 130 20.41 9.04 -13.31
CA VAL A 130 20.20 8.62 -14.71
C VAL A 130 19.75 9.77 -15.62
N GLY A 131 19.83 11.03 -15.14
CA GLY A 131 19.45 12.22 -15.91
C GLY A 131 17.95 12.40 -16.12
N ARG A 132 17.10 11.70 -15.34
CA ARG A 132 15.64 11.79 -15.39
C ARG A 132 15.13 12.82 -14.38
N TYR A 133 15.41 14.09 -14.64
CA TYR A 133 14.90 15.18 -13.82
C TYR A 133 14.50 16.36 -14.71
N ASP A 134 13.58 17.18 -14.23
CA ASP A 134 13.28 18.46 -14.84
C ASP A 134 14.33 19.47 -14.41
N PRO A 135 14.83 20.33 -15.33
CA PRO A 135 15.79 21.35 -14.97
C PRO A 135 15.21 22.24 -13.85
N PRO A 136 16.07 22.73 -12.94
CA PRO A 136 15.60 23.63 -11.91
C PRO A 136 14.93 24.85 -12.56
N PRO A 137 13.86 25.39 -11.95
CA PRO A 137 13.22 26.60 -12.47
C PRO A 137 14.26 27.74 -12.56
N PRO A 138 14.13 28.64 -13.55
CA PRO A 138 14.98 29.82 -13.66
C PRO A 138 14.97 30.63 -12.36
N ALA A 139 16.07 31.32 -12.03
CA ALA A 139 16.17 32.16 -10.82
C ALA A 139 15.14 33.31 -10.77
N ASN A 140 14.47 33.59 -11.88
CA ASN A 140 13.52 34.68 -12.05
C ASN A 140 12.07 34.19 -12.04
N ASP A 141 11.84 32.87 -11.92
CA ASP A 141 10.48 32.33 -11.86
C ASP A 141 9.82 32.76 -10.54
N PRO A 142 8.53 33.14 -10.56
CA PRO A 142 7.83 33.50 -9.34
C PRO A 142 7.81 32.32 -8.36
N ASP A 143 8.07 32.60 -7.08
CA ASP A 143 8.03 31.62 -5.99
C ASP A 143 6.69 30.87 -5.89
N ASP A 144 5.61 31.44 -6.45
CA ASP A 144 4.25 30.91 -6.50
C ASP A 144 4.01 30.22 -7.87
N PHE A 145 4.55 29.02 -8.04
CA PHE A 145 4.40 28.24 -9.27
C PHE A 145 3.49 27.01 -9.08
N MET A 146 2.97 26.52 -10.20
CA MET A 146 1.96 25.47 -10.23
C MET A 146 2.57 24.19 -10.79
N TYR A 147 2.56 23.11 -10.01
CA TYR A 147 2.90 21.78 -10.52
C TYR A 147 1.67 21.05 -11.03
N ASP A 148 1.80 20.41 -12.19
CA ASP A 148 0.78 19.49 -12.67
C ASP A 148 0.86 18.16 -11.89
N LEU A 149 -0.23 17.80 -11.21
CA LEU A 149 -0.34 16.56 -10.47
C LEU A 149 -1.07 15.53 -11.29
N ARG A 150 -0.58 14.30 -11.35
CA ARG A 150 -1.25 13.18 -12.04
C ARG A 150 -1.92 12.22 -11.06
N PRO A 151 -3.25 12.28 -10.87
CA PRO A 151 -3.94 11.34 -9.98
C PRO A 151 -3.91 9.89 -10.48
N ARG A 152 -3.81 9.70 -11.80
CA ARG A 152 -3.63 8.40 -12.44
C ARG A 152 -2.29 8.45 -13.17
N TRP A 153 -1.31 7.72 -12.65
CA TRP A 153 0.03 7.67 -13.19
C TRP A 153 0.45 6.20 -13.34
N PRO A 154 0.15 5.57 -14.49
CA PRO A 154 0.45 4.17 -14.69
C PRO A 154 1.97 3.91 -14.68
N LEU A 155 2.40 2.98 -13.83
CA LEU A 155 3.79 2.52 -13.82
C LEU A 155 4.12 1.86 -15.16
N GLY A 156 5.24 2.23 -15.77
CA GLY A 156 5.70 1.64 -17.03
C GLY A 156 5.62 2.58 -18.24
N GLU A 157 4.73 3.57 -18.24
CA GLU A 157 4.58 4.50 -19.38
C GLU A 157 5.80 5.40 -19.61
N GLU A 158 6.62 5.61 -18.58
CA GLU A 158 7.78 6.51 -18.62
C GLU A 158 9.01 5.91 -19.30
N TYR A 159 9.08 4.58 -19.39
CA TYR A 159 10.30 3.88 -19.80
C TYR A 159 10.54 3.91 -21.32
N ALA A 160 9.53 4.24 -22.13
CA ALA A 160 9.63 4.16 -23.59
C ALA A 160 10.12 5.45 -24.27
N GLY A 161 10.07 6.61 -23.61
CA GLY A 161 10.29 7.88 -24.33
C GLY A 161 10.97 9.01 -23.56
N GLY A 162 11.08 8.93 -22.23
CA GLY A 162 11.63 10.03 -21.43
C GLY A 162 10.74 11.27 -21.47
N ARG A 163 10.19 11.62 -20.32
CA ARG A 163 9.19 12.69 -20.11
C ARG A 163 7.82 12.30 -20.62
N SER A 164 6.92 12.10 -19.65
CA SER A 164 5.51 12.04 -19.95
C SER A 164 5.00 13.49 -19.95
N GLU A 165 4.39 13.96 -21.05
CA GLU A 165 3.71 15.25 -21.07
C GLU A 165 2.51 15.22 -20.14
N ALA A 166 2.58 15.96 -19.03
CA ALA A 166 1.52 16.01 -18.05
C ALA A 166 0.31 16.74 -18.66
N ARG A 167 -0.82 16.03 -18.71
CA ARG A 167 -2.13 16.55 -19.14
C ARG A 167 -3.12 16.40 -18.00
N SER A 168 -2.79 16.89 -16.82
CA SER A 168 -3.77 16.97 -15.74
C SER A 168 -4.26 18.41 -15.55
N LEU A 169 -5.52 18.51 -15.16
CA LEU A 169 -6.19 19.77 -14.83
C LEU A 169 -6.01 20.14 -13.35
N ARG A 170 -5.31 19.29 -12.57
CA ARG A 170 -5.10 19.50 -11.15
C ARG A 170 -3.71 20.07 -10.92
N MET A 171 -3.70 21.38 -10.69
CA MET A 171 -2.50 22.07 -10.29
C MET A 171 -2.45 22.26 -8.78
N ALA A 172 -1.28 22.07 -8.18
CA ALA A 172 -1.03 22.44 -6.79
C ALA A 172 -0.10 23.65 -6.75
N ARG A 173 -0.48 24.65 -5.93
CA ARG A 173 0.37 25.80 -5.64
C ARG A 173 1.49 25.36 -4.70
N VAL A 174 2.73 25.60 -5.09
CA VAL A 174 3.88 25.47 -4.20
C VAL A 174 4.12 26.84 -3.59
N HIS A 175 4.21 26.86 -2.25
CA HIS A 175 4.56 28.07 -1.51
C HIS A 175 6.06 28.35 -1.63
N PRO A 176 6.49 29.61 -1.39
CA PRO A 176 7.89 30.01 -1.44
C PRO A 176 8.79 29.06 -0.66
N SER A 177 9.97 28.76 -1.21
CA SER A 177 10.89 27.83 -0.58
C SER A 177 11.29 28.32 0.82
N LEU A 178 11.60 27.39 1.74
CA LEU A 178 12.15 27.74 3.05
C LEU A 178 13.39 28.63 2.92
N THR A 179 14.20 28.42 1.88
CA THR A 179 15.36 29.25 1.55
C THR A 179 14.94 30.68 1.18
N SER A 180 13.94 30.83 0.30
CA SER A 180 13.38 32.13 -0.10
C SER A 180 12.81 32.88 1.12
N LEU A 181 12.07 32.17 1.99
CA LEU A 181 11.49 32.74 3.21
C LEU A 181 12.57 33.21 4.20
N VAL A 182 13.64 32.43 4.38
CA VAL A 182 14.76 32.79 5.25
C VAL A 182 15.53 33.99 4.68
N GLN A 183 15.80 34.01 3.38
CA GLN A 183 16.47 35.15 2.73
C GLN A 183 15.63 36.44 2.79
N ALA A 184 14.32 36.36 2.55
CA ALA A 184 13.42 37.49 2.68
C ALA A 184 13.39 38.06 4.11
N SER A 185 13.41 37.18 5.12
CA SER A 185 13.48 37.59 6.53
C SER A 185 14.82 38.25 6.89
N LEU A 186 15.92 37.88 6.25
CA LEU A 186 17.24 38.46 6.47
C LEU A 186 17.41 39.81 5.76
N GLN A 187 16.67 40.08 4.67
CA GLN A 187 16.69 41.36 3.95
C GLN A 187 15.81 42.44 4.59
N GLN A 188 14.97 42.09 5.56
CA GLN A 188 14.11 43.02 6.31
C GLN A 188 14.71 43.48 7.65
N GLN A 189 15.93 43.08 7.98
CA GLN A 189 16.73 43.54 9.12
C GLN A 189 17.81 44.52 8.67
#